data_AF-A0A0D6JAS6-F1
#
_entry.id   AF-A0A0D6JAS6-F1
#
_cell.length_a   1.000
_cell.length_b   1.000
_cell.length_c   1.000
_cell.angle_alpha   90.00
_cell.angle_beta   90.00
_cell.angle_gamma   90.00
#
_symmetry.space_group_name_H-M   'P 1'
#
loop_
_entity.id
_entity.type
_entity.pdbx_description
1 polymer ?
#
loop_
_entity_poly.entity_id
_entity_poly.type
_entity_poly.pdbx_seq_one_letter_code
_entity_poly.pdbx_strand_id
1 'polypeptide(L)'
;MAAVIATFLATTGIMAAATAWAGPPGQMQDGSPTPARQTEVPAANTKTPEPGSDWPCVQRKIDTLTSAQIWDGPPVEEIKNWRDDKEIAELVSYVISRRIEMDAVEEAIKNYAEKVPEAERDKKLTLLFAGVLHETNVVRSSVVNGIETFQRRQRARAKRLEEQGKELAALHDRAAKGEKISQEIDTLQNHYDWNARVFKERQDNLPLACEIPVLIEQRAFAVARAIRSHMNE
;
A
#
# COMPACT_ATOMS: atom_id res chain seq x y z
N MET A 1 36.76 55.85 -9.83
CA MET A 1 36.13 57.18 -9.69
C MET A 1 34.83 56.97 -8.90
N ALA A 2 34.87 57.17 -7.58
CA ALA A 2 34.34 58.35 -6.85
C ALA A 2 32.78 58.38 -6.90
N ALA A 3 32.10 57.95 -5.82
CA ALA A 3 31.55 58.76 -4.69
C ALA A 3 30.30 59.55 -5.10
N VAL A 4 29.15 59.46 -4.41
CA VAL A 4 28.64 60.33 -3.30
C VAL A 4 27.25 59.73 -2.91
N ILE A 5 26.89 59.26 -1.70
CA ILE A 5 26.62 59.82 -0.34
C ILE A 5 25.50 60.88 -0.21
N ALA A 6 24.45 60.55 0.56
CA ALA A 6 23.65 61.37 1.52
C ALA A 6 22.16 60.98 1.46
N THR A 7 21.57 60.18 2.36
CA THR A 7 21.12 60.44 3.75
C THR A 7 20.00 61.49 3.86
N PHE A 8 18.82 61.12 4.36
CA PHE A 8 18.09 61.87 5.41
C PHE A 8 17.02 61.00 6.11
N LEU A 9 17.07 61.02 7.44
CA LEU A 9 16.12 60.46 8.40
C LEU A 9 14.84 61.31 8.50
N ALA A 10 13.70 60.69 8.84
CA ALA A 10 12.72 61.29 9.73
C ALA A 10 11.84 60.22 10.42
N THR A 11 11.94 60.19 11.75
CA THR A 11 11.11 59.50 12.72
C THR A 11 9.81 60.26 13.00
N THR A 12 8.68 59.57 13.14
CA THR A 12 7.62 59.94 14.10
C THR A 12 6.76 58.72 14.42
N GLY A 13 6.68 58.37 15.70
CA GLY A 13 5.75 57.38 16.23
C GLY A 13 4.35 57.97 16.45
N ILE A 14 3.34 57.09 16.47
CA ILE A 14 2.00 57.39 16.97
C ILE A 14 1.54 56.22 17.83
N MET A 15 1.23 56.52 19.09
CA MET A 15 0.58 55.65 20.06
C MET A 15 -0.86 55.34 19.62
N ALA A 16 -1.30 54.09 19.75
CA ALA A 16 -2.72 53.74 19.73
C ALA A 16 -3.15 53.36 21.15
N ALA A 17 -4.05 54.16 21.70
CA ALA A 17 -4.63 54.05 23.03
C ALA A 17 -5.67 52.93 23.11
N ALA A 18 -5.70 52.26 24.26
CA ALA A 18 -6.76 51.34 24.66
C ALA A 18 -8.04 52.11 25.00
N THR A 19 -9.17 51.64 24.47
CA THR A 19 -10.50 52.02 24.97
C THR A 19 -11.30 50.76 25.23
N ALA A 20 -11.51 50.48 26.51
CA ALA A 20 -12.44 49.48 27.02
C ALA A 20 -13.88 49.90 26.72
N TRP A 21 -14.70 48.97 26.22
CA TRP A 21 -16.15 49.09 26.16
C TRP A 21 -16.75 48.03 27.08
N ALA A 22 -17.43 48.48 28.13
CA ALA A 22 -18.18 47.65 29.06
C ALA A 22 -19.60 47.43 28.52
N GLY A 23 -19.99 46.16 28.34
CA GLY A 23 -21.37 45.74 28.05
C GLY A 23 -22.12 45.32 29.33
N PRO A 24 -23.48 45.36 29.35
CA PRO A 24 -24.29 45.13 30.54
C PRO A 24 -24.44 43.63 30.89
N PRO A 25 -24.83 43.30 32.14
CA PRO A 25 -24.84 41.91 32.62
C PRO A 25 -26.10 41.17 32.14
N GLY A 26 -25.90 40.17 31.29
CA GLY A 26 -26.92 39.20 30.85
C GLY A 26 -26.84 37.90 31.64
N GLN A 27 -28.00 37.36 31.99
CA GLN A 27 -28.26 36.28 32.94
C GLN A 27 -27.58 34.94 32.60
N MET A 28 -27.06 34.26 33.63
CA MET A 28 -26.67 32.85 33.59
C MET A 28 -27.91 31.97 33.37
N GLN A 29 -27.92 31.21 32.27
CA GLN A 29 -28.82 30.08 32.06
C GLN A 29 -28.00 28.79 32.14
N ASP A 30 -28.33 27.95 33.14
CA ASP A 30 -27.85 26.58 33.25
C ASP A 30 -28.47 25.73 32.13
N GLY A 31 -27.73 25.61 31.03
CA GLY A 31 -28.03 24.70 29.94
C GLY A 31 -27.01 23.57 29.93
N SER A 32 -27.29 22.47 30.63
CA SER A 32 -26.55 21.22 30.48
C SER A 32 -26.63 20.75 29.02
N PRO A 33 -25.52 20.54 28.29
CA PRO A 33 -25.59 19.98 26.95
C PRO A 33 -25.94 18.49 27.03
N THR A 34 -27.07 18.12 26.45
CA THR A 34 -27.43 16.72 26.14
C THR A 34 -26.31 16.11 25.28
N PRO A 35 -25.74 14.95 25.63
CA PRO A 35 -24.70 14.34 24.82
C PRO A 35 -25.29 13.88 23.49
N ALA A 36 -24.73 14.37 22.39
CA ALA A 36 -25.02 13.90 21.05
C ALA A 36 -24.76 12.38 20.98
N ARG A 37 -25.75 11.65 20.47
CA ARG A 37 -25.68 10.21 20.21
C ARG A 37 -24.55 9.97 19.21
N GLN A 38 -23.44 9.42 19.71
CA GLN A 38 -22.34 8.96 18.86
C GLN A 38 -22.88 7.81 17.99
N THR A 39 -22.98 8.05 16.69
CA THR A 39 -23.02 6.96 15.72
C THR A 39 -21.67 6.27 15.78
N GLU A 40 -21.59 5.15 16.47
CA GLU A 40 -20.44 4.24 16.40
C GLU A 40 -20.27 3.81 14.94
N VAL A 41 -19.18 4.27 14.33
CA VAL A 41 -18.66 3.69 13.09
C VAL A 41 -18.27 2.25 13.44
N PRO A 42 -18.78 1.22 12.75
CA PRO A 42 -18.43 -0.16 13.09
C PRO A 42 -16.92 -0.33 12.94
N ALA A 43 -16.27 -0.74 14.03
CA ALA A 43 -14.85 -1.03 14.04
C ALA A 43 -14.55 -2.04 12.91
N ALA A 44 -13.73 -1.63 11.96
CA ALA A 44 -13.15 -2.54 11.00
C ALA A 44 -12.48 -3.66 11.79
N ASN A 45 -12.92 -4.89 11.57
CA ASN A 45 -12.46 -6.07 12.27
C ASN A 45 -11.01 -6.36 11.86
N THR A 46 -10.05 -5.65 12.45
CA THR A 46 -8.62 -5.89 12.26
C THR A 46 -8.26 -7.16 13.01
N LYS A 47 -8.45 -8.31 12.36
CA LYS A 47 -7.79 -9.54 12.82
C LYS A 47 -6.29 -9.31 12.77
N THR A 48 -5.66 -9.31 13.94
CA THR A 48 -4.21 -9.44 14.08
C THR A 48 -3.77 -10.68 13.30
N PRO A 49 -2.71 -10.63 12.49
CA PRO A 49 -2.19 -11.80 11.80
C PRO A 49 -1.99 -12.96 12.80
N GLU A 50 -2.52 -14.14 12.46
CA GLU A 50 -2.48 -15.33 13.32
C GLU A 50 -1.04 -15.61 13.82
N PRO A 51 -0.82 -15.83 15.13
CA PRO A 51 0.49 -16.17 15.66
C PRO A 51 1.05 -17.41 14.96
N GLY A 52 2.21 -17.26 14.31
CA GLY A 52 2.86 -18.35 13.56
C GLY A 52 2.58 -18.35 12.05
N SER A 53 1.68 -17.51 11.56
CA SER A 53 1.54 -17.29 10.11
C SER A 53 2.72 -16.48 9.55
N ASP A 54 3.19 -16.88 8.38
CA ASP A 54 4.14 -16.11 7.55
C ASP A 54 3.44 -15.02 6.74
N TRP A 55 2.11 -14.95 6.78
CA TRP A 55 1.34 -13.89 6.13
C TRP A 55 1.18 -12.70 7.07
N PRO A 56 1.75 -11.52 6.75
CA PRO A 56 1.81 -10.39 7.68
C PRO A 56 0.71 -9.33 7.45
N CYS A 57 -0.10 -9.48 6.40
CA CYS A 57 -1.11 -8.49 6.03
C CYS A 57 -2.43 -8.70 6.80
N VAL A 58 -3.17 -7.61 7.04
CA VAL A 58 -4.50 -7.65 7.69
C VAL A 58 -5.52 -8.39 6.82
N GLN A 59 -5.40 -8.26 5.48
CA GLN A 59 -6.24 -8.99 4.54
C GLN A 59 -5.95 -10.49 4.61
N ARG A 60 -6.97 -11.33 4.47
CA ARG A 60 -6.79 -12.79 4.41
C ARG A 60 -5.93 -13.16 3.20
N LYS A 61 -5.00 -14.09 3.39
CA LYS A 61 -4.28 -14.70 2.27
C LYS A 61 -5.27 -15.50 1.40
N ILE A 62 -5.37 -15.11 0.13
CA ILE A 62 -6.02 -15.88 -0.92
C ILE A 62 -4.91 -16.23 -1.90
N ASP A 63 -4.72 -17.51 -2.24
CA ASP A 63 -3.60 -17.91 -3.11
C ASP A 63 -3.90 -17.65 -4.59
N THR A 64 -5.10 -18.03 -5.04
CA THR A 64 -5.51 -17.96 -6.44
C THR A 64 -6.88 -17.28 -6.54
N LEU A 65 -7.01 -16.33 -7.46
CA LEU A 65 -8.29 -15.76 -7.85
C LEU A 65 -9.01 -16.70 -8.81
N THR A 66 -10.27 -16.97 -8.56
CA THR A 66 -11.14 -17.71 -9.49
C THR A 66 -11.91 -16.74 -10.39
N SER A 67 -12.38 -17.22 -11.54
CA SER A 67 -13.22 -16.40 -12.43
C SER A 67 -14.45 -15.86 -11.71
N ALA A 68 -15.15 -16.73 -10.96
CA ALA A 68 -16.36 -16.38 -10.21
C ALA A 68 -16.21 -15.24 -9.20
N GLN A 69 -14.99 -14.89 -8.80
CA GLN A 69 -14.74 -13.76 -7.90
C GLN A 69 -14.70 -12.40 -8.60
N ILE A 70 -14.37 -12.36 -9.89
CA ILE A 70 -14.11 -11.11 -10.63
C ILE A 70 -14.83 -11.00 -11.98
N TRP A 71 -15.57 -12.05 -12.37
CA TRP A 71 -16.16 -12.22 -13.68
C TRP A 71 -17.53 -12.89 -13.60
N ASP A 72 -18.47 -12.39 -14.38
CA ASP A 72 -19.87 -12.85 -14.46
C ASP A 72 -20.22 -13.52 -15.80
N GLY A 73 -19.23 -13.75 -16.67
CA GLY A 73 -19.39 -14.51 -17.92
C GLY A 73 -19.10 -16.01 -17.77
N PRO A 74 -18.86 -16.73 -18.89
CA PRO A 74 -18.56 -18.15 -18.86
C PRO A 74 -17.30 -18.48 -18.03
N PRO A 75 -17.25 -19.67 -17.39
CA PRO A 75 -16.07 -20.12 -16.66
C PRO A 75 -14.87 -20.29 -17.59
N VAL A 76 -13.67 -19.99 -17.08
CA VAL A 76 -12.44 -19.93 -17.90
C VAL A 76 -11.28 -20.77 -17.36
N GLU A 77 -11.46 -21.43 -16.21
CA GLU A 77 -10.40 -22.18 -15.52
C GLU A 77 -9.78 -23.28 -16.39
N GLU A 78 -10.57 -23.89 -17.27
CA GLU A 78 -10.11 -24.96 -18.17
C GLU A 78 -9.51 -24.45 -19.48
N ILE A 79 -9.58 -23.14 -19.76
CA ILE A 79 -9.10 -22.54 -21.01
C ILE A 79 -7.60 -22.21 -20.88
N LYS A 80 -6.75 -23.05 -21.48
CA LYS A 80 -5.28 -22.94 -21.36
C LYS A 80 -4.57 -22.48 -22.64
N ASN A 81 -5.28 -22.53 -23.77
CA ASN A 81 -4.75 -22.31 -25.11
C ASN A 81 -4.86 -20.86 -25.60
N TRP A 82 -5.13 -19.89 -24.71
CA TRP A 82 -5.21 -18.48 -25.09
C TRP A 82 -3.90 -17.93 -25.65
N ARG A 83 -2.75 -18.53 -25.29
CA ARG A 83 -1.43 -18.18 -25.81
C ARG A 83 -1.22 -18.57 -27.28
N ASP A 84 -2.02 -19.49 -27.79
CA ASP A 84 -1.92 -19.94 -29.18
C ASP A 84 -2.45 -18.87 -30.15
N ASP A 85 -3.31 -17.98 -29.64
CA ASP A 85 -3.76 -16.79 -30.35
C ASP A 85 -2.81 -15.62 -30.03
N LYS A 86 -1.97 -15.26 -31.01
CA LYS A 86 -0.95 -14.23 -30.85
C LYS A 86 -1.54 -12.85 -30.53
N GLU A 87 -2.65 -12.48 -31.15
CA GLU A 87 -3.28 -11.18 -30.93
C GLU A 87 -3.86 -11.10 -29.52
N ILE A 88 -4.48 -12.19 -29.05
CA ILE A 88 -4.94 -12.28 -27.65
C ILE A 88 -3.75 -12.24 -26.68
N ALA A 89 -2.67 -12.98 -26.95
CA ALA A 89 -1.51 -13.01 -26.06
C ALA A 89 -0.87 -11.61 -25.89
N GLU A 90 -0.75 -10.86 -26.99
CA GLU A 90 -0.27 -9.47 -26.98
C GLU A 90 -1.24 -8.55 -26.23
N LEU A 91 -2.54 -8.68 -26.48
CA LEU A 91 -3.57 -7.89 -25.79
C LEU A 91 -3.59 -8.18 -24.29
N VAL A 92 -3.49 -9.44 -23.85
CA VAL A 92 -3.37 -9.82 -22.44
C VAL A 92 -2.21 -9.09 -21.79
N SER A 93 -1.01 -9.13 -22.39
CA SER A 93 0.18 -8.45 -21.87
C SER A 93 -0.02 -6.94 -21.74
N TYR A 94 -0.73 -6.33 -22.72
CA TYR A 94 -1.05 -4.92 -22.72
C TYR A 94 -2.04 -4.55 -21.60
N VAL A 95 -3.19 -5.23 -21.51
CA VAL A 95 -4.27 -4.84 -20.60
C VAL A 95 -3.94 -5.08 -19.12
N ILE A 96 -3.10 -6.08 -18.80
CA ILE A 96 -2.66 -6.31 -17.41
C ILE A 96 -1.57 -5.34 -16.95
N SER A 97 -0.92 -4.62 -17.89
CA SER A 97 0.21 -3.75 -17.57
C SER A 97 -0.23 -2.53 -16.77
N ARG A 98 0.18 -2.46 -15.49
CA ARG A 98 -0.10 -1.31 -14.60
C ARG A 98 0.41 0.04 -15.11
N ARG A 99 1.27 0.07 -16.12
CA ARG A 99 1.77 1.32 -16.74
C ARG A 99 0.81 1.91 -17.76
N ILE A 100 -0.21 1.15 -18.16
CA ILE A 100 -1.21 1.58 -19.13
C ILE A 100 -2.46 1.99 -18.34
N GLU A 101 -2.87 3.25 -18.54
CA GLU A 101 -4.08 3.81 -17.95
C GLU A 101 -5.33 3.06 -18.42
N MET A 102 -6.35 3.02 -17.55
CA MET A 102 -7.55 2.22 -17.82
C MET A 102 -8.31 2.66 -19.08
N ASP A 103 -8.35 3.96 -19.39
CA ASP A 103 -9.01 4.45 -20.61
C ASP A 103 -8.39 3.84 -21.89
N ALA A 104 -7.06 3.74 -21.94
CA ALA A 104 -6.34 3.12 -23.06
C ALA A 104 -6.50 1.60 -23.11
N VAL A 105 -6.75 0.97 -21.96
CA VAL A 105 -7.09 -0.46 -21.88
C VAL A 105 -8.49 -0.71 -22.44
N GLU A 106 -9.47 0.10 -22.02
CA GLU A 106 -10.85 0.03 -22.50
C GLU A 106 -10.92 0.23 -24.01
N GLU A 107 -10.20 1.23 -24.54
CA GLU A 107 -10.09 1.45 -25.98
C GLU A 107 -9.47 0.27 -26.72
N ALA A 108 -8.39 -0.34 -26.18
CA ALA A 108 -7.76 -1.50 -26.80
C ALA A 108 -8.69 -2.72 -26.86
N ILE A 109 -9.45 -2.97 -25.79
CA ILE A 109 -10.44 -4.06 -25.73
C ILE A 109 -11.57 -3.80 -26.72
N LYS A 110 -12.10 -2.58 -26.76
CA LYS A 110 -13.13 -2.16 -27.72
C LYS A 110 -12.66 -2.39 -29.15
N ASN A 111 -11.48 -1.89 -29.49
CA ASN A 111 -10.90 -2.02 -30.83
C ASN A 111 -10.69 -3.48 -31.22
N TYR A 112 -10.34 -4.36 -30.28
CA TYR A 112 -10.29 -5.80 -30.54
C TYR A 112 -11.68 -6.38 -30.78
N ALA A 113 -12.64 -6.07 -29.92
CA ALA A 113 -14.01 -6.58 -30.00
C ALA A 113 -14.73 -6.18 -31.31
N GLU A 114 -14.48 -4.97 -31.83
CA GLU A 114 -15.04 -4.47 -33.10
C GLU A 114 -14.43 -5.16 -34.33
N LYS A 115 -13.20 -5.66 -34.25
CA LYS A 115 -12.55 -6.43 -35.33
C LYS A 115 -13.03 -7.88 -35.40
N VAL A 116 -13.45 -8.44 -34.27
CA VAL A 116 -13.91 -9.83 -34.19
C VAL A 116 -15.34 -9.92 -34.74
N PRO A 117 -15.63 -10.87 -35.66
CA PRO A 117 -16.99 -11.12 -36.12
C PRO A 117 -17.95 -11.35 -34.95
N GLU A 118 -19.16 -10.78 -35.03
CA GLU A 118 -20.14 -10.82 -33.93
C GLU A 118 -20.41 -12.23 -33.41
N ALA A 119 -20.52 -13.22 -34.31
CA ALA A 119 -20.74 -14.63 -33.97
C ALA A 119 -19.59 -15.29 -33.18
N GLU A 120 -18.37 -14.73 -33.22
CA GLU A 120 -17.20 -15.24 -32.51
C GLU A 120 -16.77 -14.36 -31.32
N ARG A 121 -17.38 -13.17 -31.18
CA ARG A 121 -16.93 -12.15 -30.24
C ARG A 121 -16.90 -12.66 -28.80
N ASP A 122 -17.98 -13.25 -28.32
CA ASP A 122 -18.08 -13.74 -26.94
C ASP A 122 -17.04 -14.83 -26.65
N LYS A 123 -16.82 -15.73 -27.62
CA LYS A 123 -15.80 -16.78 -27.51
C LYS A 123 -14.39 -16.18 -27.42
N LYS A 124 -14.07 -15.18 -28.26
CA LYS A 124 -12.76 -14.52 -28.26
C LYS A 124 -12.54 -13.67 -27.00
N LEU A 125 -13.56 -12.96 -26.54
CA LEU A 125 -13.49 -12.17 -25.31
C LEU A 125 -13.41 -13.05 -24.04
N THR A 126 -14.06 -14.22 -24.05
CA THR A 126 -13.88 -15.23 -23.00
C THR A 126 -12.44 -15.79 -23.00
N LEU A 127 -11.87 -16.03 -24.19
CA LEU A 127 -10.48 -16.47 -24.33
C LEU A 127 -9.48 -15.39 -23.86
N LEU A 128 -9.76 -14.11 -24.14
CA LEU A 128 -9.01 -12.97 -23.63
C LEU A 128 -9.07 -12.92 -22.10
N PHE A 129 -10.26 -13.03 -21.51
CA PHE A 129 -10.42 -13.03 -20.06
C PHE A 129 -9.69 -14.21 -19.40
N ALA A 130 -9.70 -15.40 -20.02
CA ALA A 130 -8.91 -16.55 -19.55
C ALA A 130 -7.43 -16.21 -19.42
N GLY A 131 -6.87 -15.51 -20.42
CA GLY A 131 -5.49 -15.04 -20.39
C GLY A 131 -5.24 -13.97 -19.32
N VAL A 132 -6.14 -13.00 -19.18
CA VAL A 132 -6.08 -11.95 -18.15
C VAL A 132 -6.08 -12.57 -16.75
N LEU A 133 -7.01 -13.48 -16.46
CA LEU A 133 -7.10 -14.16 -15.16
C LEU A 133 -5.83 -14.97 -14.88
N HIS A 134 -5.33 -15.69 -15.89
CA HIS A 134 -4.12 -16.48 -15.76
C HIS A 134 -2.90 -15.60 -15.42
N GLU A 135 -2.61 -14.58 -16.22
CA GLU A 135 -1.44 -13.72 -16.01
C GLU A 135 -1.57 -12.89 -14.73
N THR A 136 -2.78 -12.45 -14.38
CA THR A 136 -3.06 -11.81 -13.08
C THR A 136 -2.67 -12.74 -11.93
N ASN A 137 -3.08 -14.01 -11.98
CA ASN A 137 -2.74 -14.99 -10.95
C ASN A 137 -1.24 -15.30 -10.90
N VAL A 138 -0.53 -15.32 -12.03
CA VAL A 138 0.93 -15.48 -12.07
C VAL A 138 1.62 -14.33 -11.33
N VAL A 139 1.27 -13.08 -11.68
CA VAL A 139 1.86 -11.89 -11.04
C VAL A 139 1.52 -11.85 -9.56
N ARG A 140 0.24 -12.08 -9.22
CA ARG A 140 -0.26 -12.05 -7.84
C ARG A 140 0.42 -13.09 -6.96
N SER A 141 0.57 -14.32 -7.45
CA SER A 141 1.27 -15.40 -6.73
C SER A 141 2.71 -15.01 -6.43
N SER A 142 3.40 -14.36 -7.37
CA SER A 142 4.76 -13.85 -7.16
C SER A 142 4.82 -12.82 -6.03
N VAL A 143 3.89 -11.86 -6.00
CA VAL A 143 3.81 -10.83 -4.95
C VAL A 143 3.49 -11.45 -3.59
N VAL A 144 2.48 -12.32 -3.51
CA VAL A 144 2.07 -13.01 -2.28
C VAL A 144 3.23 -13.80 -1.69
N ASN A 145 3.93 -14.60 -2.50
CA ASN A 145 5.12 -15.35 -2.07
C ASN A 145 6.28 -14.44 -1.63
N GLY A 146 6.43 -13.28 -2.29
CA GLY A 146 7.39 -12.25 -1.92
C GLY A 146 7.13 -11.67 -0.53
N ILE A 147 5.86 -11.38 -0.22
CA ILE A 147 5.42 -10.87 1.09
C ILE A 147 5.69 -11.90 2.19
N GLU A 148 5.36 -13.18 1.97
CA GLU A 148 5.65 -14.24 2.95
C GLU A 148 7.15 -14.42 3.17
N THR A 149 7.93 -14.39 2.10
CA THR A 149 9.39 -14.46 2.17
C THR A 149 9.98 -13.27 2.92
N PHE A 150 9.42 -12.08 2.71
CA PHE A 150 9.78 -10.89 3.47
C PHE A 150 9.49 -11.10 4.96
N GLN A 151 8.30 -11.59 5.32
CA GLN A 151 7.93 -11.81 6.72
C GLN A 151 8.84 -12.83 7.42
N ARG A 152 9.16 -13.96 6.77
CA ARG A 152 10.14 -14.92 7.29
C ARG A 152 11.48 -14.24 7.59
N ARG A 153 11.94 -13.39 6.68
CA ARG A 153 13.19 -12.63 6.85
C ARG A 153 13.09 -11.59 7.97
N GLN A 154 11.92 -10.96 8.18
CA GLN A 154 11.72 -10.04 9.31
C GLN A 154 11.74 -10.78 10.64
N ARG A 155 11.07 -11.93 10.76
CA ARG A 155 11.12 -12.78 11.97
C ARG A 155 12.56 -13.21 12.28
N ALA A 156 13.31 -13.65 11.28
CA ALA A 156 14.71 -14.03 11.47
C ALA A 156 15.60 -12.84 11.89
N ARG A 157 15.32 -11.63 11.40
CA ARG A 157 16.02 -10.40 11.81
C ARG A 157 15.67 -9.99 13.24
N ALA A 158 14.39 -10.07 13.62
CA ALA A 158 13.95 -9.81 14.98
C ALA A 158 14.67 -10.73 15.98
N LYS A 159 14.72 -12.04 15.70
CA LYS A 159 15.48 -12.99 16.53
C LYS A 159 16.97 -12.63 16.65
N ARG A 160 17.61 -12.22 15.56
CA ARG A 160 19.02 -11.78 15.61
C ARG A 160 19.22 -10.49 16.39
N LEU A 161 18.27 -9.56 16.35
CA LEU A 161 18.31 -8.35 17.19
C LEU A 161 18.17 -8.70 18.67
N GLU A 162 17.30 -9.65 19.02
CA GLU A 162 17.18 -10.16 20.39
C GLU A 162 18.49 -10.81 20.87
N GLU A 163 19.15 -11.58 20.01
CA GLU A 163 20.46 -12.19 20.30
C GLU A 163 21.54 -11.11 20.50
N GLN A 164 21.64 -10.12 19.60
CA GLN A 164 22.57 -8.99 19.72
C GLN A 164 22.33 -8.18 21.00
N GLY A 165 21.07 -7.97 21.39
CA GLY A 165 20.73 -7.28 22.64
C GLY A 165 21.22 -8.04 23.88
N LYS A 166 21.13 -9.38 23.87
CA LYS A 166 21.66 -10.22 24.95
C LYS A 166 23.19 -10.19 25.00
N GLU A 167 23.84 -10.22 23.85
CA GLU A 167 25.30 -10.10 23.75
C GLU A 167 25.78 -8.75 24.28
N LEU A 168 25.13 -7.64 23.90
CA LEU A 168 25.41 -6.30 24.44
C LEU A 168 25.27 -6.25 25.96
N ALA A 169 24.17 -6.80 26.50
CA ALA A 169 23.98 -6.87 27.95
C ALA A 169 25.12 -7.63 28.65
N ALA A 170 25.55 -8.77 28.09
CA ALA A 170 26.65 -9.55 28.64
C ALA A 170 28.00 -8.81 28.58
N LEU A 171 28.27 -8.04 27.52
CA LEU A 171 29.46 -7.19 27.43
C LEU A 171 29.42 -6.07 28.48
N HIS A 172 28.26 -5.42 28.67
CA HIS A 172 28.11 -4.41 29.72
C HIS A 172 28.33 -4.99 31.12
N ASP A 173 27.83 -6.20 31.41
CA ASP A 173 28.07 -6.88 32.69
C ASP A 173 29.55 -7.18 32.95
N ARG A 174 30.29 -7.58 31.91
CA ARG A 174 31.74 -7.81 31.97
C ARG A 174 32.52 -6.50 32.20
N ALA A 175 32.16 -5.44 31.49
CA ALA A 175 32.75 -4.12 31.69
C ALA A 175 32.52 -3.60 33.11
N ALA A 176 31.32 -3.81 33.68
CA ALA A 176 31.00 -3.45 35.06
C ALA A 176 31.85 -4.22 36.10
N LYS A 177 32.35 -5.41 35.74
CA LYS A 177 33.28 -6.22 36.56
C LYS A 177 34.75 -5.82 36.37
N GLY A 178 35.04 -4.75 35.61
CA GLY A 178 36.37 -4.17 35.46
C GLY A 178 37.12 -4.57 34.19
N GLU A 179 36.51 -5.33 33.27
CA GLU A 179 37.12 -5.64 31.97
C GLU A 179 37.16 -4.40 31.06
N LYS A 180 38.32 -4.13 30.42
CA LYS A 180 38.50 -2.97 29.52
C LYS A 180 38.06 -3.31 28.08
N ILE A 181 36.76 -3.45 27.87
CA ILE A 181 36.16 -3.89 26.59
C ILE A 181 35.25 -2.83 25.93
N SER A 182 35.48 -1.54 26.19
CA SER A 182 34.63 -0.46 25.66
C SER A 182 34.55 -0.44 24.13
N GLN A 183 35.66 -0.72 23.43
CA GLN A 183 35.67 -0.77 21.97
C GLN A 183 34.82 -1.92 21.40
N GLU A 184 34.76 -3.05 22.10
CA GLU A 184 33.92 -4.20 21.71
C GLU A 184 32.44 -3.84 21.87
N ILE A 185 32.08 -3.19 22.98
CA ILE A 185 30.74 -2.65 23.23
C ILE A 185 30.35 -1.65 22.12
N ASP A 186 31.19 -0.66 21.84
CA ASP A 186 30.91 0.37 20.83
C ASP A 186 30.70 -0.26 19.45
N THR A 187 31.50 -1.25 19.08
CA THR A 187 31.38 -1.95 17.81
C THR A 187 30.05 -2.70 17.69
N LEU A 188 29.68 -3.48 18.71
CA LEU A 188 28.44 -4.24 18.71
C LEU A 188 27.21 -3.32 18.80
N GLN A 189 27.30 -2.23 19.57
CA GLN A 189 26.23 -1.25 19.74
C GLN A 189 25.91 -0.57 18.41
N ASN A 190 26.93 -0.11 17.69
CA ASN A 190 26.76 0.47 16.36
C ASN A 190 26.11 -0.53 15.37
N HIS A 191 26.51 -1.80 15.42
CA HIS A 191 25.90 -2.85 14.62
C HIS A 191 24.42 -3.09 14.97
N TYR A 192 24.11 -3.14 16.27
CA TYR A 192 22.74 -3.29 16.77
C TYR A 192 21.86 -2.12 16.33
N ASP A 193 22.31 -0.88 16.53
CA ASP A 193 21.55 0.33 16.20
C ASP A 193 21.26 0.43 14.69
N TRP A 194 22.26 0.09 13.87
CA TRP A 194 22.08 0.00 12.43
C TRP A 194 21.00 -1.04 12.05
N ASN A 195 21.10 -2.24 12.61
CA ASN A 195 20.15 -3.32 12.33
C ASN A 195 18.74 -3.00 12.81
N ALA A 196 18.61 -2.40 14.01
CA ALA A 196 17.35 -2.03 14.62
C ALA A 196 16.62 -0.98 13.79
N ARG A 197 17.36 0.04 13.31
CA ARG A 197 16.80 1.04 12.39
C ARG A 197 16.32 0.41 11.08
N VAL A 198 17.15 -0.40 10.43
CA VAL A 198 16.78 -1.05 9.16
C VAL A 198 15.59 -2.00 9.35
N PHE A 199 15.52 -2.71 10.47
CA PHE A 199 14.38 -3.55 10.81
C PHE A 199 13.10 -2.72 10.94
N LYS A 200 13.14 -1.64 11.73
CA LYS A 200 12.00 -0.74 11.92
C LYS A 200 11.53 -0.12 10.61
N GLU A 201 12.43 0.44 9.81
CA GLU A 201 12.09 1.05 8.52
C GLU A 201 11.38 0.06 7.58
N ARG A 202 11.82 -1.20 7.57
CA ARG A 202 11.18 -2.24 6.76
C ARG A 202 9.81 -2.62 7.32
N GLN A 203 9.67 -2.69 8.64
CA GLN A 203 8.40 -2.99 9.30
C GLN A 203 7.37 -1.89 9.03
N ASP A 204 7.80 -0.62 9.05
CA ASP A 204 6.95 0.54 8.79
C ASP A 204 6.47 0.58 7.32
N ASN A 205 7.25 0.03 6.38
CA ASN A 205 6.91 -0.04 4.95
C ASN A 205 6.09 -1.28 4.55
N LEU A 206 5.90 -2.25 5.44
CA LEU A 206 5.13 -3.46 5.15
C LEU A 206 3.68 -3.18 4.66
N PRO A 207 2.93 -2.21 5.22
CA PRO A 207 1.57 -1.92 4.75
C PRO A 207 1.51 -1.62 3.26
N LEU A 208 2.48 -0.89 2.72
CA LEU A 208 2.56 -0.56 1.29
C LEU A 208 2.71 -1.82 0.43
N ALA A 209 3.47 -2.81 0.90
CA ALA A 209 3.58 -4.09 0.20
C ALA A 209 2.26 -4.88 0.22
N CYS A 210 1.50 -4.77 1.32
CA CYS A 210 0.19 -5.41 1.48
C CYS A 210 -0.91 -4.79 0.60
N GLU A 211 -0.73 -3.58 0.10
CA GLU A 211 -1.65 -2.94 -0.86
C GLU A 211 -1.50 -3.49 -2.29
N ILE A 212 -0.31 -4.00 -2.64
CA ILE A 212 0.00 -4.43 -4.01
C ILE A 212 -0.96 -5.52 -4.53
N PRO A 213 -1.29 -6.60 -3.78
CA PRO A 213 -2.28 -7.59 -4.23
C PRO A 213 -3.65 -6.98 -4.51
N VAL A 214 -4.09 -6.02 -3.68
CA VAL A 214 -5.38 -5.33 -3.85
C VAL A 214 -5.41 -4.52 -5.15
N LEU A 215 -4.33 -3.80 -5.46
CA LEU A 215 -4.22 -3.03 -6.71
C LEU A 215 -4.24 -3.94 -7.95
N ILE A 216 -3.61 -5.13 -7.87
CA ILE A 216 -3.66 -6.12 -8.94
C ILE A 216 -5.10 -6.61 -9.16
N GLU A 217 -5.81 -6.94 -8.07
CA GLU A 217 -7.21 -7.39 -8.10
C GLU A 217 -8.16 -6.31 -8.65
N GLN A 218 -8.03 -5.06 -8.20
CA GLN A 218 -8.83 -3.94 -8.70
C GLN A 218 -8.67 -3.74 -10.20
N ARG A 219 -7.43 -3.79 -10.70
CA ARG A 219 -7.17 -3.71 -12.14
C ARG A 219 -7.80 -4.88 -12.88
N ALA A 220 -7.62 -6.11 -12.39
CA ALA A 220 -8.19 -7.30 -13.02
C ALA A 220 -9.73 -7.21 -13.11
N PHE A 221 -10.39 -6.70 -12.07
CA PHE A 221 -11.83 -6.45 -12.07
C PHE A 221 -12.24 -5.36 -13.08
N ALA A 222 -11.47 -4.28 -13.20
CA ALA A 222 -11.73 -3.24 -14.20
C ALA A 222 -11.59 -3.78 -15.63
N VAL A 223 -10.54 -4.57 -15.91
CA VAL A 223 -10.34 -5.25 -17.19
C VAL A 223 -11.47 -6.24 -17.47
N ALA A 224 -11.88 -7.05 -16.49
CA ALA A 224 -12.99 -7.98 -16.60
C ALA A 224 -14.28 -7.27 -17.02
N ARG A 225 -14.64 -6.16 -16.37
CA ARG A 225 -15.81 -5.37 -16.74
C ARG A 225 -15.72 -4.78 -18.15
N ALA A 226 -14.55 -4.27 -18.54
CA ALA A 226 -14.33 -3.74 -19.88
C ALA A 226 -14.47 -4.83 -20.97
N ILE A 227 -14.07 -6.07 -20.68
CA ILE A 227 -14.31 -7.20 -21.59
C ILE A 227 -15.82 -7.51 -21.67
N ARG A 228 -16.51 -7.57 -20.52
CA ARG A 228 -17.95 -7.88 -20.48
C ARG A 228 -18.82 -6.86 -21.21
N SER A 229 -18.46 -5.57 -21.19
CA SER A 229 -19.23 -4.53 -21.88
C SER A 229 -19.28 -4.69 -23.40
N HIS A 230 -18.47 -5.60 -23.97
CA HIS A 230 -18.45 -5.92 -25.39
C HIS A 230 -18.96 -7.33 -25.71
N MET A 231 -19.44 -8.07 -24.72
CA MET A 231 -20.07 -9.38 -24.93
C MET A 231 -21.59 -9.24 -25.01
N ASN A 232 -22.23 -10.21 -25.66
CA ASN A 232 -23.68 -10.34 -25.56
C ASN A 232 -24.07 -10.88 -24.16
N GLU A 233 -25.30 -10.59 -23.74
CA GLU A 233 -25.84 -10.99 -22.41
C GLU A 233 -25.75 -12.51 -22.18
#